data_AF-A0A4R6ZBY1-F1
#
_entry.id   AF-A0A4R6ZBY1-F1
#
_cell.length_a   1.000
_cell.length_b   1.000
_cell.length_c   1.000
_cell.angle_alpha   90.00
_cell.angle_beta   90.00
_cell.angle_gamma   90.00
#
_symmetry.space_group_name_H-M   'P 1'
#
loop_
_entity.id
_entity.type
_entity.pdbx_description
1 polymer ?
#
loop_
_entity_poly.entity_id
_entity_poly.type
_entity_poly.pdbx_seq_one_letter_code
_entity_poly.pdbx_strand_id
1 'polypeptide(L)'
;MSISYHDIQAFLYREARLLDDRQWDAWLECYRQDAEFWMPAWDDDDQLTRDPHSEISLIYYPNREGLEDRVYRIKTERSGASTPEPRTTHQITNLEILEEAGDTVELRFNWHTLSHRYKKTDSYFGSAFYTLDVSG
;
A
#
# COMPACT_ATOMS: atom_id res chain seq x y z
N MET A 1 -16.95 19.46 -1.73
CA MET A 1 -16.40 19.68 -3.09
C MET A 1 -16.18 18.28 -3.65
N SER A 2 -16.56 18.02 -4.91
CA SER A 2 -16.25 16.73 -5.54
C SER A 2 -14.73 16.68 -5.77
N ILE A 3 -14.08 15.60 -5.30
CA ILE A 3 -12.65 15.36 -5.51
C ILE A 3 -12.41 15.08 -7.00
N SER A 4 -11.35 15.64 -7.59
CA SER A 4 -11.06 15.37 -9.00
C SER A 4 -10.18 14.13 -9.15
N TYR A 5 -10.21 13.52 -10.35
CA TYR A 5 -9.26 12.47 -10.73
C TYR A 5 -7.80 12.87 -10.48
N HIS A 6 -7.46 14.15 -10.72
CA HIS A 6 -6.10 14.65 -10.53
C HIS A 6 -5.72 14.72 -9.05
N ASP A 7 -6.68 15.02 -8.16
CA ASP A 7 -6.44 15.03 -6.72
C ASP A 7 -6.20 13.60 -6.19
N ILE A 8 -6.98 12.63 -6.67
CA ILE A 8 -6.80 11.21 -6.36
C ILE A 8 -5.44 10.73 -6.86
N GLN A 9 -5.10 11.03 -8.12
CA GLN A 9 -3.80 10.68 -8.69
C GLN A 9 -2.65 11.31 -7.89
N ALA A 10 -2.78 12.59 -7.52
CA ALA A 10 -1.78 13.29 -6.72
C ALA A 10 -1.63 12.67 -5.31
N PHE A 11 -2.73 12.22 -4.70
CA PHE A 11 -2.70 11.50 -3.43
C PHE A 11 -1.91 10.19 -3.55
N LEU A 12 -2.22 9.35 -4.54
CA LEU A 12 -1.52 8.07 -4.75
C LEU A 12 -0.03 8.26 -5.06
N TYR A 13 0.30 9.27 -5.87
CA TYR A 13 1.70 9.61 -6.16
C TYR A 13 2.43 10.15 -4.92
N ARG A 14 1.74 10.92 -4.08
CA ARG A 14 2.29 11.37 -2.79
C ARG A 14 2.56 10.17 -1.90
N GLU A 15 1.60 9.27 -1.72
CA GLU A 15 1.76 8.07 -0.89
C GLU A 15 2.99 7.24 -1.33
N ALA A 16 3.08 6.91 -2.62
CA ALA A 16 4.21 6.18 -3.20
C ALA A 16 5.55 6.89 -2.98
N ARG A 17 5.59 8.20 -3.20
CA ARG A 17 6.78 9.02 -2.98
C ARG A 17 7.23 9.01 -1.52
N LEU A 18 6.29 9.02 -0.56
CA LEU A 18 6.63 8.97 0.86
C LEU A 18 7.35 7.67 1.23
N LEU A 19 6.98 6.54 0.62
CA LEU A 19 7.71 5.27 0.78
C LEU A 19 9.13 5.36 0.18
N ASP A 20 9.25 5.87 -1.05
CA ASP A 20 10.54 5.99 -1.74
C ASP A 20 11.51 6.94 -1.03
N ASP A 21 10.98 8.01 -0.44
CA ASP A 21 11.72 8.99 0.36
C ASP A 21 11.92 8.54 1.83
N ARG A 22 11.41 7.36 2.21
CA ARG A 22 11.44 6.81 3.59
C ARG A 22 10.80 7.72 4.64
N GLN A 23 9.78 8.47 4.25
CA GLN A 23 8.99 9.36 5.12
C GLN A 23 7.86 8.56 5.79
N TRP A 24 8.23 7.59 6.62
CA TRP A 24 7.31 6.58 7.16
C TRP A 24 6.15 7.15 7.98
N ASP A 25 6.41 8.17 8.81
CA ASP A 25 5.38 8.75 9.67
C ASP A 25 4.31 9.46 8.83
N ALA A 26 4.72 10.24 7.83
CA ALA A 26 3.80 10.89 6.89
C ALA A 26 3.08 9.89 5.97
N TRP A 27 3.70 8.74 5.67
CA TRP A 27 3.05 7.66 4.94
C TRP A 27 1.93 7.01 5.78
N LEU A 28 2.14 6.79 7.08
CA LEU A 28 1.09 6.29 7.97
C LEU A 28 -0.11 7.25 8.06
N GLU A 29 0.11 8.56 7.95
CA GLU A 29 -0.97 9.57 7.92
C GLU A 29 -1.87 9.45 6.68
N CYS A 30 -1.46 8.74 5.61
CA CYS A 30 -2.33 8.44 4.47
C CYS A 30 -3.43 7.43 4.81
N TYR A 31 -3.32 6.70 5.92
CA TYR A 31 -4.26 5.67 6.33
C TYR A 31 -5.12 6.13 7.51
N ARG A 32 -6.43 5.89 7.45
CA ARG A 32 -7.36 6.10 8.58
C ARG A 32 -7.03 5.10 9.69
N GLN A 33 -7.35 5.42 10.95
CA GLN A 33 -6.99 4.56 12.10
C GLN A 33 -7.57 3.13 11.96
N ASP A 34 -8.78 3.02 11.41
CA ASP A 34 -9.52 1.80 11.15
C ASP A 34 -9.33 1.26 9.72
N ALA A 35 -8.35 1.76 8.96
CA ALA A 35 -8.06 1.26 7.63
C ALA A 35 -7.57 -0.19 7.69
N GLU A 36 -8.30 -1.09 7.04
CA GLU A 36 -7.86 -2.46 6.83
C GLU A 36 -6.77 -2.49 5.75
N PHE A 37 -5.69 -3.23 6.01
CA PHE A 37 -4.62 -3.44 5.04
C PHE A 37 -4.48 -4.93 4.76
N TRP A 38 -4.84 -5.33 3.54
CA TRP A 38 -4.89 -6.73 3.15
C TRP A 38 -4.19 -6.99 1.82
N MET A 39 -3.33 -8.02 1.82
CA MET A 39 -2.69 -8.58 0.64
C MET A 39 -3.03 -10.08 0.59
N PRO A 40 -3.97 -10.50 -0.29
CA PRO A 40 -4.36 -11.89 -0.41
C PRO A 40 -3.19 -12.75 -0.93
N ALA A 41 -3.29 -14.05 -0.69
CA ALA A 41 -2.40 -15.04 -1.26
C ALA A 41 -3.03 -15.69 -2.51
N TRP A 42 -2.21 -16.35 -3.32
CA TRP A 42 -2.69 -17.26 -4.36
C TRP A 42 -2.85 -18.65 -3.76
N ASP A 43 -3.98 -19.29 -4.03
CA ASP A 43 -4.23 -20.68 -3.66
C ASP A 43 -3.71 -21.66 -4.73
N ASP A 44 -3.90 -22.96 -4.46
CA ASP A 44 -3.44 -24.03 -5.35
C ASP A 44 -4.21 -24.08 -6.68
N ASP A 45 -5.34 -23.39 -6.78
CA ASP A 45 -6.19 -23.28 -7.98
C ASP A 45 -5.92 -22.00 -8.78
N ASP A 46 -4.81 -21.30 -8.48
CA ASP A 46 -4.42 -20.03 -9.11
C ASP A 46 -5.53 -18.97 -8.98
N GLN A 47 -6.18 -18.91 -7.81
CA GLN A 47 -7.12 -17.87 -7.43
C GLN A 47 -6.61 -17.08 -6.23
N LEU A 48 -7.04 -15.82 -6.12
CA LEU A 48 -6.80 -15.03 -4.91
C LEU A 48 -7.73 -15.48 -3.78
N THR A 49 -7.17 -15.56 -2.58
CA THR A 49 -7.96 -15.70 -1.36
C THR A 49 -8.93 -14.54 -1.19
N ARG A 50 -10.10 -14.82 -0.63
CA ARG A 50 -11.28 -13.95 -0.57
C ARG A 50 -11.71 -13.61 0.85
N ASP A 51 -11.22 -14.33 1.86
CA ASP A 51 -11.54 -14.07 3.26
C ASP A 51 -10.28 -14.11 4.14
N PRO A 52 -9.79 -12.96 4.66
CA PRO A 52 -8.60 -12.91 5.50
C PRO A 52 -8.77 -13.61 6.86
N HIS A 53 -10.01 -13.89 7.31
CA HIS A 53 -10.28 -14.52 8.59
C HIS A 53 -10.28 -16.06 8.53
N SER A 54 -10.51 -16.63 7.36
CA SER A 54 -10.59 -18.08 7.16
C SER A 54 -9.53 -18.62 6.20
N GLU A 55 -8.88 -17.76 5.41
CA GLU A 55 -7.90 -18.13 4.39
C GLU A 55 -6.53 -17.45 4.64
N ILE A 56 -5.49 -17.99 4.01
CA ILE A 56 -4.13 -17.47 4.15
C ILE A 56 -4.02 -16.11 3.45
N SER A 57 -3.35 -15.16 4.12
CA SER A 57 -2.99 -13.86 3.56
C SER A 57 -1.47 -13.70 3.56
N LEU A 58 -0.93 -13.01 2.55
CA LEU A 58 0.48 -12.58 2.57
C LEU A 58 0.70 -11.51 3.64
N ILE A 59 -0.24 -10.59 3.76
CA ILE A 59 -0.30 -9.55 4.79
C ILE A 59 -1.76 -9.34 5.15
N TYR A 60 -2.10 -9.29 6.44
CA TYR A 60 -3.40 -8.87 6.91
C TYR A 60 -3.27 -8.06 8.19
N TYR A 61 -3.86 -6.86 8.18
CA TYR A 61 -4.03 -6.01 9.35
C TYR A 61 -5.46 -5.49 9.39
N PRO A 62 -6.21 -5.74 10.48
CA PRO A 62 -7.61 -5.32 10.59
C PRO A 62 -7.76 -3.80 10.78
N ASN A 63 -6.66 -3.08 11.06
CA ASN A 63 -6.60 -1.64 11.23
C ASN A 63 -5.16 -1.15 11.00
N ARG A 64 -4.93 0.16 11.12
CA ARG A 64 -3.62 0.78 10.86
C ARG A 64 -2.50 0.39 11.84
N GLU A 65 -2.82 -0.10 13.03
CA GLU A 65 -1.83 -0.42 14.07
C GLU A 65 -0.79 -1.44 13.57
N GLY A 66 -1.19 -2.38 12.71
CA GLY A 66 -0.27 -3.34 12.11
C GLY A 66 0.78 -2.70 11.18
N LEU A 67 0.42 -1.61 10.51
CA LEU A 67 1.38 -0.82 9.72
C LEU A 67 2.29 0.01 10.64
N GLU A 68 1.74 0.59 11.71
CA GLU A 68 2.49 1.35 12.71
C GLU A 68 3.58 0.48 13.36
N ASP A 69 3.24 -0.76 13.73
CA ASP A 69 4.20 -1.74 14.26
C ASP A 69 5.31 -2.08 13.26
N ARG A 70 4.99 -2.19 11.96
CA ARG A 70 6.02 -2.41 10.92
C ARG A 70 6.95 -1.22 10.80
N VAL A 71 6.41 0.00 10.76
CA VAL A 71 7.20 1.23 10.69
C VAL A 71 8.09 1.37 11.92
N TYR A 72 7.56 1.09 13.12
CA TYR A 72 8.35 1.09 14.35
C TYR A 72 9.54 0.11 14.27
N ARG A 73 9.32 -1.11 13.74
CA ARG A 73 10.39 -2.09 13.54
C ARG A 73 11.44 -1.65 12.51
N ILE A 74 11.03 -0.97 11.44
CA ILE A 74 11.94 -0.40 10.45
C ILE A 74 12.84 0.66 11.13
N LYS A 75 12.22 1.62 11.84
CA LYS A 75 12.91 2.76 12.48
C LYS A 75 13.87 2.35 13.60
N THR A 76 13.65 1.22 14.27
CA THR A 76 14.48 0.80 15.40
C THR A 76 15.78 0.12 14.98
N GLU A 77 16.02 -0.14 13.69
CA GLU A 77 17.24 -0.76 13.12
C GLU A 77 17.66 -2.12 13.73
N ARG A 78 16.85 -2.69 14.62
CA ARG A 78 17.09 -3.99 15.26
C ARG A 78 16.80 -5.17 14.34
N SER A 79 16.33 -4.90 13.12
CA SER A 79 16.12 -5.88 12.06
C SER A 79 17.37 -5.97 11.19
N GLY A 80 18.21 -6.99 11.40
CA GLY A 80 19.31 -7.29 10.47
C GLY A 80 18.83 -7.54 9.03
N ALA A 81 17.56 -7.92 8.87
CA ALA A 81 16.91 -8.06 7.56
C ALA A 81 16.69 -6.73 6.84
N SER A 82 16.91 -5.57 7.47
CA SER A 82 16.66 -4.24 6.88
C SER A 82 17.92 -3.41 6.65
N THR A 83 19.13 -3.89 6.99
CA THR A 83 20.38 -3.10 6.87
C THR A 83 21.31 -3.65 5.78
N PRO A 84 21.70 -2.90 4.74
CA PRO A 84 21.26 -1.55 4.41
C PRO A 84 19.83 -1.55 3.87
N GLU A 85 19.06 -0.51 4.17
CA GLU A 85 17.68 -0.43 3.66
C GLU A 85 17.67 -0.37 2.12
N PRO A 86 16.73 -1.08 1.47
CA PRO A 86 16.64 -1.07 0.02
C PRO A 86 16.36 0.34 -0.52
N ARG A 87 16.84 0.61 -1.73
CA ARG A 87 16.35 1.75 -2.52
C ARG A 87 15.13 1.28 -3.29
N THR A 88 14.01 1.96 -3.15
CA THR A 88 12.76 1.58 -3.83
C THR A 88 12.35 2.60 -4.88
N THR A 89 11.51 2.16 -5.81
CA THR A 89 10.76 3.05 -6.70
C THR A 89 9.40 2.43 -6.92
N HIS A 90 8.34 3.15 -6.55
CA HIS A 90 6.96 2.73 -6.72
C HIS A 90 6.35 3.41 -7.95
N GLN A 91 6.04 2.63 -8.98
CA GLN A 91 5.42 3.11 -10.21
C GLN A 91 3.94 2.75 -10.18
N ILE A 92 3.07 3.77 -10.17
CA ILE A 92 1.61 3.61 -10.22
C ILE A 92 1.13 3.95 -11.63
N THR A 93 0.35 3.06 -12.24
CA THR A 93 -0.24 3.24 -13.57
C THR A 93 -1.67 2.75 -13.60
N ASN A 94 -2.39 3.05 -14.68
CA ASN A 94 -3.73 2.53 -14.96
C ASN A 94 -4.72 2.79 -13.82
N LEU A 95 -4.69 4.01 -13.25
CA LEU A 95 -5.65 4.43 -12.24
C LEU A 95 -7.05 4.53 -12.86
N GLU A 96 -7.99 3.81 -12.26
CA GLU A 96 -9.40 3.74 -12.61
C GLU A 96 -10.27 3.99 -11.38
N ILE A 97 -11.28 4.84 -11.53
CA ILE A 97 -12.31 5.07 -10.51
C ILE A 97 -13.44 4.08 -10.77
N LEU A 98 -13.78 3.28 -9.76
CA LEU A 98 -14.79 2.24 -9.85
C LEU A 98 -16.16 2.76 -9.41
N GLU A 99 -16.20 3.49 -8.30
CA GLU A 99 -17.43 4.05 -7.74
C GLU A 99 -17.14 5.33 -6.94
N GLU A 100 -18.07 6.30 -7.02
CA GLU A 100 -18.08 7.49 -6.18
C GLU A 100 -19.40 7.51 -5.40
N ALA A 101 -19.32 7.34 -4.07
CA ALA A 101 -20.47 7.25 -3.19
C ALA A 101 -20.29 8.16 -1.96
N GLY A 102 -20.97 9.30 -1.96
CA GLY A 102 -20.91 10.26 -0.85
C GLY A 102 -19.48 10.76 -0.62
N ASP A 103 -18.93 10.43 0.55
CA ASP A 103 -17.56 10.80 0.96
C ASP A 103 -16.54 9.67 0.74
N THR A 104 -16.90 8.64 -0.05
CA THR A 104 -15.99 7.54 -0.39
C THR A 104 -15.81 7.39 -1.89
N VAL A 105 -14.58 7.05 -2.30
CA VAL A 105 -14.24 6.73 -3.68
C VAL A 105 -13.57 5.36 -3.72
N GLU A 106 -14.16 4.43 -4.46
CA GLU A 106 -13.53 3.14 -4.75
C GLU A 106 -12.71 3.24 -6.03
N LEU A 107 -11.48 2.75 -5.98
CA LEU A 107 -10.56 2.84 -7.10
C LEU A 107 -9.68 1.60 -7.22
N ARG A 108 -9.09 1.44 -8.40
CA ARG A 108 -8.04 0.46 -8.66
C ARG A 108 -6.90 1.06 -9.46
N PHE A 109 -5.71 0.50 -9.28
CA PHE A 109 -4.55 0.83 -10.10
C PHE A 109 -3.59 -0.35 -10.20
N ASN A 110 -2.74 -0.31 -11.22
CA ASN A 110 -1.59 -1.19 -11.32
C ASN A 110 -0.38 -0.56 -10.65
N TRP A 111 0.46 -1.40 -10.06
CA TRP A 111 1.71 -0.97 -9.45
C TRP A 111 2.87 -1.87 -9.86
N HIS A 112 4.05 -1.26 -9.95
CA HIS A 112 5.32 -1.95 -10.12
C HIS A 112 6.35 -1.32 -9.20
N THR A 113 6.89 -2.11 -8.29
CA THR A 113 7.89 -1.69 -7.30
C THR A 113 9.22 -2.33 -7.61
N LEU A 114 10.23 -1.50 -7.85
CA LEU A 114 11.63 -1.92 -7.90
C LEU A 114 12.22 -1.79 -6.51
N SER A 115 12.94 -2.81 -6.05
CA SER A 115 13.66 -2.80 -4.77
C SER A 115 15.11 -3.22 -5.01
N HIS A 116 16.05 -2.29 -4.80
CA HIS A 116 17.46 -2.52 -5.03
C HIS A 116 18.25 -2.60 -3.73
N ARG A 117 18.90 -3.74 -3.49
CA ARG A 117 19.76 -3.99 -2.34
C ARG A 117 20.82 -5.03 -2.68
N TYR A 118 22.00 -4.93 -2.05
CA TYR A 118 23.11 -5.89 -2.25
C TYR A 118 23.45 -6.18 -3.72
N LYS A 119 23.46 -5.15 -4.56
CA LYS A 119 23.71 -5.25 -6.02
C LYS A 119 22.69 -6.11 -6.78
N LYS A 120 21.56 -6.44 -6.16
CA LYS A 120 20.42 -7.11 -6.77
C LYS A 120 19.24 -6.14 -6.84
N THR A 121 18.50 -6.20 -7.93
CA THR A 121 17.20 -5.53 -8.06
C THR A 121 16.14 -6.60 -8.14
N ASP A 122 15.22 -6.59 -7.18
CA ASP A 122 14.00 -7.37 -7.22
C ASP A 122 12.86 -6.48 -7.76
N SER A 123 11.90 -7.11 -8.42
CA SER A 123 10.72 -6.47 -9.00
C SER A 123 9.48 -7.14 -8.44
N TYR A 124 8.53 -6.33 -8.01
CA TYR A 124 7.23 -6.73 -7.52
C TYR A 124 6.16 -5.97 -8.29
N PHE A 125 5.02 -6.60 -8.56
CA PHE A 125 3.95 -5.97 -9.31
C PHE A 125 2.59 -6.54 -8.91
N GLY A 126 1.54 -5.80 -9.23
CA GLY A 126 0.19 -6.25 -9.01
C GLY A 126 -0.85 -5.21 -9.36
N SER A 127 -2.05 -5.43 -8.80
CA SER A 127 -3.11 -4.43 -8.75
C SER A 127 -3.41 -4.12 -7.28
N ALA A 128 -3.89 -2.91 -7.01
CA ALA A 128 -4.38 -2.50 -5.71
C ALA A 128 -5.83 -2.00 -5.86
N PHE A 129 -6.64 -2.22 -4.83
CA PHE A 129 -8.03 -1.78 -4.73
C PHE A 129 -8.18 -1.00 -3.45
N TYR A 130 -8.48 0.29 -3.55
CA TYR A 130 -8.55 1.20 -2.41
C TYR A 130 -9.96 1.75 -2.28
N THR A 131 -10.37 1.97 -1.03
CA THR A 131 -11.49 2.84 -0.68
C THR A 131 -10.89 4.10 -0.05
N LEU A 132 -10.99 5.23 -0.74
CA LEU A 132 -10.54 6.51 -0.23
C LEU A 132 -11.68 7.23 0.49
N ASP A 133 -11.40 7.71 1.71
CA ASP A 133 -12.25 8.68 2.40
C ASP A 133 -11.88 10.09 1.93
N VAL A 134 -12.85 10.82 1.42
CA VAL A 134 -12.67 12.15 0.82
C VAL A 134 -13.47 13.24 1.57
N SER A 135 -13.94 12.93 2.79
CA SER A 135 -14.71 13.85 3.64
C SER A 135 -13.90 15.06 4.14
N GLY A 136 -12.58 14.91 4.32
CA GLY A 136 -11.66 15.97 4.76
C GLY A 136 -11.02 15.71 6.12
#